data_AF-A0A257M1C6-F1
#
_entry.id   AF-A0A257M1C6-F1
#
_cell.length_a   1.000
_cell.length_b   1.000
_cell.length_c   1.000
_cell.angle_alpha   90.00
_cell.angle_beta   90.00
_cell.angle_gamma   90.00
#
_symmetry.space_group_name_H-M   'P 1'
#
loop_
_entity.id
_entity.type
_entity.pdbx_description
1 polymer ?
#
loop_
_entity_poly.entity_id
_entity_poly.type
_entity_poly.pdbx_seq_one_letter_code
_entity_poly.pdbx_strand_id
1 'polypeptide(L)'
;MRYFFIPAALAVIATSAWWYMREPVRPSSGSTDHRENPQIVAPETTEDKPLPAGILTWDSEVKEVSTKPGNVVVGYVFHASNASTEPLVITGLHSPDKAATPNSATLPIKLQPGARTDIGVSLNLSGLQGAVTRKVTVSTDKGNKGLEVRANLLGQPIADNPATPAVQPPPIAATPGAPAVSYVPEGPPAIVPEGPPIEEGLLVWDSVAKKQTAVLGTANTTFAFNVTNVSKETITVTSFRTSCGCTSVKVPSMPWVLSPGAKGTIDVVMDLAGKRGVLEKNAVVITDRGYKSLTVRTDIQEPDASKMNESDRARNLQLATANRQTILKGECASCHSTPAQNKLGEELYQAACGICHDSSHRAASVPNLKQLNKPTNADYWRTWITSSADGKLMPAFGLEHDGILDKAQIESLVKYLTETVPSK
;
A
#
# COMPACT_ATOMS: atom_id res chain seq x y z
N MET A 1 47.46 -17.27 -62.87
CA MET A 1 47.95 -16.18 -63.73
C MET A 1 47.97 -14.88 -62.92
N ARG A 2 49.18 -14.32 -62.74
CA ARG A 2 49.61 -12.91 -62.52
C ARG A 2 48.60 -11.93 -61.89
N TYR A 3 48.77 -11.45 -60.64
CA TYR A 3 49.69 -10.41 -60.09
C TYR A 3 49.52 -8.99 -60.65
N PHE A 4 49.18 -8.03 -59.76
CA PHE A 4 49.73 -6.65 -59.55
C PHE A 4 48.93 -6.01 -58.38
N PHE A 5 49.41 -5.86 -57.13
CA PHE A 5 50.44 -4.99 -56.52
C PHE A 5 50.20 -3.46 -56.54
N ILE A 6 50.31 -2.89 -55.32
CA ILE A 6 50.02 -1.55 -54.74
C ILE A 6 51.16 -0.52 -55.05
N PRO A 7 51.07 0.80 -54.72
CA PRO A 7 51.33 1.36 -53.34
C PRO A 7 50.42 2.58 -52.98
N ALA A 8 50.02 2.88 -51.73
CA ALA A 8 50.73 3.40 -50.54
C ALA A 8 51.50 4.72 -50.72
N ALA A 9 51.14 5.79 -49.98
CA ALA A 9 52.09 6.69 -49.27
C ALA A 9 51.47 7.90 -48.53
N LEU A 10 51.84 8.00 -47.23
CA LEU A 10 52.22 9.16 -46.38
C LEU A 10 51.26 10.38 -46.21
N ALA A 11 50.84 10.81 -45.01
CA ALA A 11 51.48 11.13 -43.71
C ALA A 11 51.95 12.59 -43.57
N VAL A 12 51.91 13.09 -42.31
CA VAL A 12 52.68 14.22 -41.72
C VAL A 12 52.07 15.65 -41.83
N ILE A 13 52.06 16.58 -40.87
CA ILE A 13 52.35 16.76 -39.41
C ILE A 13 51.87 18.18 -39.06
N ALA A 14 51.22 18.38 -37.90
CA ALA A 14 51.36 19.47 -36.87
C ALA A 14 51.45 20.96 -37.31
N THR A 15 51.32 22.00 -36.50
CA THR A 15 51.35 22.39 -35.07
C THR A 15 50.39 23.60 -34.96
N SER A 16 49.93 24.16 -33.83
CA SER A 16 50.67 24.72 -32.70
C SER A 16 49.65 25.24 -31.67
N ALA A 17 50.06 25.20 -30.40
CA ALA A 17 49.39 25.71 -29.22
C ALA A 17 49.39 27.26 -29.13
N TRP A 18 49.06 27.79 -27.94
CA TRP A 18 49.39 29.09 -27.28
C TRP A 18 48.13 29.58 -26.53
N TRP A 19 47.86 29.11 -25.30
CA TRP A 19 48.24 29.71 -23.98
C TRP A 19 47.79 31.16 -23.77
N TYR A 20 46.93 31.42 -22.77
CA TYR A 20 47.21 32.38 -21.70
C TYR A 20 46.30 32.15 -20.47
N MET A 21 46.93 31.98 -19.31
CA MET A 21 46.34 31.99 -17.96
C MET A 21 46.01 33.42 -17.51
N ARG A 22 45.00 33.59 -16.65
CA ARG A 22 45.01 34.58 -15.55
C ARG A 22 44.09 34.15 -14.40
N GLU A 23 44.54 34.53 -13.21
CA GLU A 23 44.25 34.07 -11.84
C GLU A 23 42.87 34.46 -11.26
N PRO A 24 42.46 33.89 -10.10
CA PRO A 24 41.17 34.16 -9.45
C PRO A 24 41.22 35.38 -8.51
N VAL A 25 40.20 36.23 -8.56
CA VAL A 25 40.01 37.37 -7.63
C VAL A 25 38.94 37.04 -6.59
N ARG A 26 39.27 37.17 -5.30
CA ARG A 26 38.34 37.14 -4.16
C ARG A 26 37.47 38.42 -4.14
N PRO A 27 36.23 38.39 -3.64
CA PRO A 27 35.50 39.63 -3.35
C PRO A 27 35.66 40.06 -1.88
N SER A 28 35.87 41.36 -1.65
CA SER A 28 35.69 42.04 -0.36
C SER A 28 34.72 43.22 -0.52
N SER A 29 33.66 43.20 0.30
CA SER A 29 32.89 44.30 0.92
C SER A 29 32.65 45.64 0.22
N GLY A 30 31.37 46.09 0.22
CA GLY A 30 30.92 47.49 0.10
C GLY A 30 29.79 47.66 -0.94
N SER A 31 28.51 47.68 -0.54
CA SER A 31 27.69 48.84 -0.12
C SER A 31 27.12 49.70 -1.26
N THR A 32 25.79 49.58 -1.42
CA THR A 32 24.77 50.60 -1.82
C THR A 32 24.97 51.45 -3.08
N ASP A 33 24.07 51.30 -4.06
CA ASP A 33 23.21 52.43 -4.51
C ASP A 33 21.99 51.93 -5.31
N HIS A 34 20.85 52.56 -5.05
CA HIS A 34 19.53 52.32 -5.64
C HIS A 34 19.40 53.02 -6.99
N ARG A 35 19.08 52.27 -8.05
CA ARG A 35 18.32 52.80 -9.20
C ARG A 35 17.26 51.80 -9.63
N GLU A 36 16.01 52.26 -9.63
CA GLU A 36 14.81 51.55 -10.06
C GLU A 36 14.93 51.09 -11.50
N ASN A 37 14.78 49.78 -11.72
CA ASN A 37 14.58 49.17 -13.04
C ASN A 37 13.08 48.90 -13.20
N PRO A 38 12.43 49.22 -14.34
CA PRO A 38 11.00 49.00 -14.52
C PRO A 38 10.70 47.52 -14.33
N GLN A 39 9.69 47.21 -13.52
CA GLN A 39 9.18 45.86 -13.36
C GLN A 39 8.80 45.31 -14.74
N ILE A 40 9.67 44.50 -15.32
CA ILE A 40 9.28 43.52 -16.32
C ILE A 40 8.36 42.57 -15.55
N VAL A 41 7.05 42.77 -15.69
CA VAL A 41 6.06 41.79 -15.25
C VAL A 41 6.37 40.54 -16.05
N ALA A 42 7.04 39.59 -15.39
CA ALA A 42 7.22 38.26 -15.92
C ALA A 42 5.84 37.70 -16.32
N PRO A 43 5.72 36.99 -17.45
CA PRO A 43 4.45 36.36 -17.79
C PRO A 43 4.06 35.45 -16.61
N GLU A 44 2.84 35.60 -16.08
CA GLU A 44 2.30 34.71 -15.06
C GLU A 44 2.57 33.27 -15.51
N THR A 45 3.47 32.59 -14.80
CA THR A 45 3.68 31.17 -15.01
C THR A 45 2.36 30.49 -14.65
N THR A 46 1.90 29.56 -15.47
CA THR A 46 0.68 28.77 -15.26
C THR A 46 0.72 27.89 -14.00
N GLU A 47 1.67 28.11 -13.09
CA GLU A 47 1.97 27.26 -11.93
C GLU A 47 1.00 27.42 -10.75
N ASP A 48 0.16 28.46 -10.69
CA ASP A 48 -0.72 28.69 -9.52
C ASP A 48 -2.21 28.88 -9.82
N LYS A 49 -2.67 28.71 -11.07
CA LYS A 49 -4.10 28.86 -11.39
C LYS A 49 -4.92 27.70 -10.78
N PRO A 50 -5.92 27.95 -9.91
CA PRO A 50 -6.75 26.88 -9.35
C PRO A 50 -7.62 26.23 -10.43
N LEU A 51 -7.78 24.91 -10.33
CA LEU A 51 -8.64 24.14 -11.22
C LEU A 51 -10.10 24.60 -11.07
N PRO A 52 -10.80 24.95 -12.17
CA PRO A 52 -12.21 25.30 -12.11
C PRO A 52 -13.06 24.23 -11.42
N ALA A 53 -14.02 24.65 -10.60
CA ALA A 53 -14.89 23.71 -9.90
C ALA A 53 -15.71 22.86 -10.88
N GLY A 54 -15.86 21.56 -10.57
CA GLY A 54 -16.74 20.66 -11.30
C GLY A 54 -16.20 20.10 -12.62
N ILE A 55 -14.97 20.44 -13.06
CA ILE A 55 -14.40 19.86 -14.29
C ILE A 55 -13.68 18.53 -14.05
N LEU A 56 -13.15 18.33 -12.85
CA LEU A 56 -12.56 17.08 -12.39
C LEU A 56 -13.15 16.76 -11.01
N THR A 57 -13.90 15.66 -10.93
CA THR A 57 -14.54 15.20 -9.68
C THR A 57 -13.74 14.08 -9.05
N TRP A 58 -13.78 14.01 -7.72
CA TRP A 58 -12.99 13.09 -6.92
C TRP A 58 -13.91 12.26 -6.02
N ASP A 59 -13.51 11.04 -5.69
CA ASP A 59 -14.16 10.26 -4.63
C ASP A 59 -13.94 10.89 -3.24
N SER A 60 -12.75 11.48 -3.02
CA SER A 60 -12.45 12.32 -1.87
C SER A 60 -11.30 13.29 -2.19
N GLU A 61 -11.25 14.43 -1.50
CA GLU A 61 -10.11 15.36 -1.55
C GLU A 61 -9.12 15.14 -0.40
N VAL A 62 -9.52 14.36 0.60
CA VAL A 62 -8.72 14.00 1.78
C VAL A 62 -8.80 12.49 1.99
N LYS A 63 -7.65 11.80 2.11
CA LYS A 63 -7.61 10.39 2.51
C LYS A 63 -6.78 10.19 3.76
N GLU A 64 -7.30 9.40 4.70
CA GLU A 64 -6.70 9.19 6.01
C GLU A 64 -6.54 7.70 6.33
N VAL A 65 -5.46 7.36 7.03
CA VAL A 65 -5.16 6.02 7.50
C VAL A 65 -4.49 6.07 8.88
N SER A 66 -4.78 5.10 9.73
CA SER A 66 -4.08 4.90 11.00
C SER A 66 -3.17 3.68 10.89
N THR A 67 -1.91 3.81 11.27
CA THR A 67 -0.88 2.77 11.08
C THR A 67 0.05 2.67 12.29
N LYS A 68 0.62 1.49 12.58
CA LYS A 68 1.60 1.31 13.65
C LYS A 68 2.99 1.87 13.26
N PRO A 69 3.84 2.27 14.23
CA PRO A 69 5.26 2.55 13.98
C PRO A 69 5.94 1.29 13.43
N GLY A 70 6.55 1.40 12.25
CA GLY A 70 7.16 0.29 11.51
C GLY A 70 6.80 0.27 10.03
N ASN A 71 5.66 0.85 9.65
CA ASN A 71 5.34 1.08 8.24
C ASN A 71 6.08 2.31 7.72
N VAL A 72 7.08 2.08 6.87
CA VAL A 72 7.94 3.13 6.29
C VAL A 72 7.22 3.88 5.17
N VAL A 73 6.27 3.28 4.47
CA VAL A 73 5.52 3.94 3.38
C VAL A 73 4.05 3.53 3.43
N VAL A 74 3.13 4.48 3.22
CA VAL A 74 1.68 4.23 3.12
C VAL A 74 1.13 4.71 1.78
N GLY A 75 0.33 3.87 1.10
CA GLY A 75 -0.30 4.20 -0.18
C GLY A 75 -1.72 4.72 -0.03
N TYR A 76 -2.09 5.69 -0.87
CA TYR A 76 -3.43 6.24 -1.05
C TYR A 76 -3.76 6.20 -2.54
N VAL A 77 -5.03 6.03 -2.89
CA VAL A 77 -5.51 6.11 -4.27
C VAL A 77 -6.70 7.05 -4.33
N PHE A 78 -6.64 8.08 -5.15
CA PHE A 78 -7.74 8.99 -5.45
C PHE A 78 -8.37 8.61 -6.78
N HIS A 79 -9.70 8.52 -6.83
CA HIS A 79 -10.43 8.22 -8.06
C HIS A 79 -10.93 9.53 -8.66
N ALA A 80 -10.39 9.92 -9.81
CA ALA A 80 -10.77 11.12 -10.54
C ALA A 80 -11.67 10.78 -11.73
N SER A 81 -12.61 11.66 -12.06
CA SER A 81 -13.43 11.57 -13.27
C SER A 81 -13.49 12.93 -13.94
N ASN A 82 -13.24 12.98 -15.26
CA ASN A 82 -13.49 14.20 -16.03
C ASN A 82 -15.01 14.42 -16.12
N ALA A 83 -15.50 15.45 -15.44
CA ALA A 83 -16.91 15.81 -15.40
C ALA A 83 -17.26 16.96 -16.35
N SER A 84 -16.27 17.47 -17.09
CA SER A 84 -16.48 18.48 -18.12
C SER A 84 -16.94 17.86 -19.44
N THR A 85 -17.43 18.72 -20.33
CA THR A 85 -17.79 18.35 -21.71
C THR A 85 -16.60 18.34 -22.67
N GLU A 86 -15.41 18.72 -22.20
CA GLU A 86 -14.18 18.78 -22.99
C GLU A 86 -13.14 17.75 -22.51
N PRO A 87 -12.19 17.33 -23.35
CA PRO A 87 -11.04 16.57 -22.88
C PRO A 87 -10.21 17.39 -21.87
N LEU A 88 -9.69 16.72 -20.84
CA LEU A 88 -8.82 17.30 -19.83
C LEU A 88 -7.51 16.51 -19.76
N VAL A 89 -6.39 17.19 -19.55
CA VAL A 89 -5.07 16.57 -19.49
C VAL A 89 -4.45 16.81 -18.13
N ILE A 90 -4.19 15.75 -17.37
CA ILE A 90 -3.34 15.82 -16.17
C ILE A 90 -1.89 15.82 -16.63
N THR A 91 -1.17 16.88 -16.31
CA THR A 91 0.20 17.16 -16.80
C THR A 91 1.26 16.97 -15.73
N GLY A 92 0.88 17.04 -14.45
CA GLY A 92 1.81 17.04 -13.32
C GLY A 92 1.20 16.45 -12.06
N LEU A 93 2.04 15.78 -11.28
CA LEU A 93 1.73 15.39 -9.91
C LEU A 93 2.93 15.79 -9.06
N HIS A 94 2.73 16.65 -8.07
CA HIS A 94 3.81 17.25 -7.29
C HIS A 94 3.49 17.26 -5.80
N SER A 95 4.45 16.87 -4.96
CA SER A 95 4.43 17.15 -3.52
C SER A 95 5.57 18.13 -3.18
N PRO A 96 5.29 19.26 -2.50
CA PRO A 96 6.30 20.26 -2.16
C PRO A 96 7.50 19.71 -1.39
N ASP A 97 7.27 18.66 -0.59
CA ASP A 97 8.26 18.08 0.33
C ASP A 97 8.86 16.76 -0.17
N LYS A 98 8.47 16.29 -1.36
CA LYS A 98 8.84 14.99 -1.95
C LYS A 98 8.56 13.75 -1.09
N ALA A 99 7.87 13.89 0.05
CA ALA A 99 7.56 12.78 0.96
C ALA A 99 6.27 12.05 0.57
N ALA A 100 5.39 12.71 -0.20
CA ALA A 100 4.25 12.10 -0.88
C ALA A 100 4.58 11.93 -2.38
N THR A 101 5.00 10.73 -2.78
CA THR A 101 5.39 10.44 -4.17
C THR A 101 4.22 9.89 -4.97
N PRO A 102 3.87 10.49 -6.12
CA PRO A 102 2.91 9.91 -7.04
C PRO A 102 3.45 8.58 -7.57
N ASN A 103 2.67 7.50 -7.49
CA ASN A 103 3.20 6.15 -7.66
C ASN A 103 2.71 5.41 -8.93
N SER A 104 1.80 5.98 -9.73
CA SER A 104 1.11 5.19 -10.78
C SER A 104 0.63 5.94 -12.05
N ALA A 105 1.09 7.16 -12.34
CA ALA A 105 0.63 7.87 -13.54
C ALA A 105 1.79 8.17 -14.50
N THR A 106 1.81 7.55 -15.68
CA THR A 106 2.57 8.08 -16.81
C THR A 106 1.89 9.37 -17.25
N LEU A 107 2.55 10.50 -17.00
CA LEU A 107 2.08 11.80 -17.43
C LEU A 107 2.50 12.06 -18.88
N PRO A 108 1.69 12.76 -19.68
CA PRO A 108 0.37 13.29 -19.33
C PRO A 108 -0.76 12.25 -19.42
N ILE A 109 -1.75 12.31 -18.51
CA ILE A 109 -2.98 11.51 -18.58
C ILE A 109 -4.03 12.30 -19.35
N LYS A 110 -4.50 11.77 -20.48
CA LYS A 110 -5.59 12.37 -21.28
C LYS A 110 -6.94 11.75 -20.91
N LEU A 111 -7.86 12.57 -20.41
CA LEU A 111 -9.20 12.14 -19.98
C LEU A 111 -10.25 12.70 -20.94
N GLN A 112 -10.96 11.81 -21.64
CA GLN A 112 -12.18 12.19 -22.37
C GLN A 112 -13.30 12.54 -21.38
N PRO A 113 -14.34 13.29 -21.79
CA PRO A 113 -15.53 13.52 -20.97
C PRO A 113 -16.09 12.21 -20.39
N GLY A 114 -16.30 12.16 -19.07
CA GLY A 114 -16.78 10.97 -18.34
C GLY A 114 -15.72 9.88 -18.07
N ALA A 115 -14.51 10.01 -18.61
CA ALA A 115 -13.42 9.07 -18.35
C ALA A 115 -12.91 9.18 -16.91
N ARG A 116 -12.50 8.04 -16.34
CA ARG A 116 -11.98 7.92 -14.98
C ARG A 116 -10.50 7.57 -14.98
N THR A 117 -9.78 7.99 -13.96
CA THR A 117 -8.39 7.61 -13.70
C THR A 117 -8.12 7.55 -12.21
N ASP A 118 -7.13 6.75 -11.85
CA ASP A 118 -6.65 6.63 -10.48
C ASP A 118 -5.36 7.43 -10.31
N ILE A 119 -5.26 8.17 -9.22
CA ILE A 119 -4.04 8.89 -8.81
C ILE A 119 -3.55 8.28 -7.51
N GLY A 120 -2.49 7.48 -7.60
CA GLY A 120 -1.87 6.88 -6.44
C GLY A 120 -0.79 7.78 -5.83
N VAL A 121 -0.77 7.85 -4.50
CA VAL A 121 0.17 8.65 -3.69
C VAL A 121 0.78 7.74 -2.63
N SER A 122 2.10 7.73 -2.52
CA SER A 122 2.84 7.01 -1.48
C SER A 122 3.46 8.00 -0.50
N LEU A 123 3.11 7.91 0.78
CA LEU A 123 3.64 8.74 1.86
C LEU A 123 4.72 7.99 2.64
N ASN A 124 5.96 8.49 2.63
CA ASN A 124 7.04 7.95 3.46
C ASN A 124 6.92 8.49 4.90
N LEU A 125 6.85 7.59 5.88
CA LEU A 125 6.71 7.85 7.30
C LEU A 125 8.01 7.62 8.10
N SER A 126 9.12 7.32 7.43
CA SER A 126 10.42 7.11 8.08
C SER A 126 10.81 8.30 8.95
N GLY A 127 11.04 8.05 10.24
CA GLY A 127 11.46 9.08 11.19
C GLY A 127 10.38 10.10 11.56
N LEU A 128 9.14 9.96 11.06
CA LEU A 128 8.02 10.81 11.44
C LEU A 128 7.29 10.22 12.66
N GLN A 129 6.66 11.08 13.46
CA GLN A 129 5.91 10.71 14.66
C GLN A 129 4.55 11.43 14.70
N GLY A 130 3.55 10.79 15.31
CA GLY A 130 2.21 11.37 15.49
C GLY A 130 1.39 11.46 14.20
N ALA A 131 0.47 12.44 14.15
CA ALA A 131 -0.36 12.69 12.98
C ALA A 131 0.45 13.43 11.91
N VAL A 132 0.59 12.81 10.74
CA VAL A 132 1.30 13.33 9.58
C VAL A 132 0.28 13.69 8.51
N THR A 133 0.28 14.94 8.04
CA THR A 133 -0.52 15.39 6.90
C THR A 133 0.41 15.90 5.80
N ARG A 134 0.14 15.51 4.55
CA ARG A 134 0.86 15.98 3.35
C ARG A 134 -0.09 16.38 2.24
N LYS A 135 0.34 17.35 1.43
CA LYS A 135 -0.40 17.88 0.29
C LYS A 135 0.20 17.36 -1.01
N VAL A 136 -0.67 16.99 -1.95
CA VAL A 136 -0.31 16.62 -3.32
C VAL A 136 -1.05 17.54 -4.27
N THR A 137 -0.31 18.18 -5.17
CA THR A 137 -0.86 19.01 -6.23
C THR A 137 -1.00 18.19 -7.50
N VAL A 138 -2.21 18.19 -8.06
CA VAL A 138 -2.52 17.67 -9.39
C VAL A 138 -2.57 18.84 -10.36
N SER A 139 -1.66 18.86 -11.31
CA SER A 139 -1.61 19.86 -12.37
C SER A 139 -2.29 19.36 -13.63
N THR A 140 -3.06 20.23 -14.25
CA THR A 140 -3.76 19.96 -15.50
C THR A 140 -3.52 21.09 -16.50
N ASP A 141 -3.93 20.88 -17.76
CA ASP A 141 -3.99 21.94 -18.77
C ASP A 141 -5.01 23.05 -18.47
N LYS A 142 -5.86 22.87 -17.45
CA LYS A 142 -6.91 23.82 -17.04
C LYS A 142 -6.69 24.45 -15.66
N GLY A 143 -5.64 24.04 -14.93
CA GLY A 143 -5.30 24.52 -13.59
C GLY A 143 -4.90 23.42 -12.61
N ASN A 144 -4.72 23.76 -11.34
CA ASN A 144 -4.17 22.90 -10.29
C ASN A 144 -5.19 22.57 -9.21
N LYS A 145 -5.16 21.35 -8.67
CA LYS A 145 -5.97 20.90 -7.54
C LYS A 145 -5.09 20.34 -6.43
N GLY A 146 -5.26 20.84 -5.21
CA GLY A 146 -4.64 20.25 -4.03
C GLY A 146 -5.48 19.10 -3.46
N LEU A 147 -4.81 18.01 -3.10
CA LEU A 147 -5.34 16.86 -2.37
C LEU A 147 -4.55 16.68 -1.07
N GLU A 148 -5.16 16.08 -0.05
CA GLU A 148 -4.49 15.80 1.22
C GLU A 148 -4.44 14.30 1.54
N VAL A 149 -3.29 13.84 2.01
CA VAL A 149 -3.11 12.51 2.59
C VAL A 149 -2.71 12.62 4.05
N ARG A 150 -3.32 11.81 4.91
CA ARG A 150 -3.16 11.84 6.36
C ARG A 150 -2.81 10.45 6.89
N ALA A 151 -1.79 10.38 7.73
CA ALA A 151 -1.38 9.16 8.42
C ALA A 151 -1.30 9.42 9.92
N ASN A 152 -2.00 8.61 10.72
CA ASN A 152 -1.91 8.66 12.17
C ASN A 152 -1.07 7.47 12.67
N LEU A 153 0.10 7.75 13.24
CA LEU A 153 0.98 6.72 13.81
C LEU A 153 0.52 6.33 15.22
N LEU A 154 0.00 5.11 15.38
CA LEU A 154 -0.57 4.60 16.64
C LEU A 154 0.51 3.98 17.55
N GLY A 155 0.83 4.63 18.66
CA GLY A 155 1.57 4.05 19.79
C GLY A 155 3.09 4.27 19.81
N GLN A 156 3.54 5.38 20.38
CA GLN A 156 4.83 5.44 21.06
C GLN A 156 4.57 5.82 22.53
N PRO A 157 5.14 5.09 23.51
CA PRO A 157 5.40 5.64 24.82
C PRO A 157 6.35 6.83 24.66
N ILE A 158 6.03 7.92 25.33
CA ILE A 158 6.99 8.98 25.64
C ILE A 158 8.16 8.30 26.36
N ALA A 159 9.38 8.46 25.87
CA ALA A 159 10.56 7.99 26.59
C ALA A 159 10.56 8.63 27.99
N ASP A 160 10.66 7.77 29.02
CA ASP A 160 10.59 8.13 30.43
C ASP A 160 11.58 9.25 30.79
N ASN A 161 11.09 10.24 31.52
CA ASN A 161 11.91 11.06 32.43
C ASN A 161 11.15 11.14 33.77
N PRO A 162 11.80 11.04 34.94
CA PRO A 162 11.13 10.60 36.15
C PRO A 162 10.35 11.71 36.85
N ALA A 163 9.12 11.34 37.22
CA ALA A 163 8.26 11.76 38.32
C ALA A 163 8.29 13.23 38.81
N THR A 164 7.13 13.87 38.74
CA THR A 164 6.62 14.74 39.82
C THR A 164 5.10 14.55 39.92
N PRO A 165 4.51 14.37 41.12
CA PRO A 165 3.11 13.96 41.26
C PRO A 165 2.17 15.15 41.41
N ALA A 166 1.02 15.14 40.71
CA ALA A 166 -0.12 15.99 41.09
C ALA A 166 -1.48 15.48 40.55
N VAL A 167 -2.35 15.14 41.51
CA VAL A 167 -3.79 15.50 41.66
C VAL A 167 -4.79 15.12 40.56
N GLN A 168 -5.74 14.26 40.94
CA GLN A 168 -6.97 13.93 40.18
C GLN A 168 -8.04 15.04 40.27
N PRO A 169 -8.76 15.37 39.17
CA PRO A 169 -10.04 16.08 39.23
C PRO A 169 -11.27 15.13 39.22
N PRO A 170 -12.44 15.58 39.75
CA PRO A 170 -13.64 14.76 39.97
C PRO A 170 -14.48 14.52 38.68
N PRO A 171 -15.49 13.61 38.70
CA PRO A 171 -16.09 13.04 37.50
C PRO A 171 -17.15 13.95 36.87
N ILE A 172 -17.24 13.95 35.53
CA ILE A 172 -18.29 14.64 34.76
C ILE A 172 -19.16 13.63 34.01
N ALA A 173 -20.47 13.88 34.05
CA ALA A 173 -21.56 13.09 33.49
C ALA A 173 -21.53 12.95 31.95
N ALA A 174 -22.13 11.85 31.47
CA ALA A 174 -22.16 11.44 30.07
C ALA A 174 -23.15 12.25 29.19
N THR A 175 -22.75 12.50 27.94
CA THR A 175 -23.59 12.99 26.82
C THR A 175 -23.14 12.25 25.54
N PRO A 176 -24.00 12.03 24.52
CA PRO A 176 -23.73 11.07 23.45
C PRO A 176 -22.84 11.64 22.34
N GLY A 177 -21.84 10.86 21.95
CA GLY A 177 -20.90 11.17 20.87
C GLY A 177 -19.53 10.59 21.15
N ALA A 178 -19.44 9.32 21.54
CA ALA A 178 -18.15 8.68 21.75
C ALA A 178 -17.43 8.53 20.39
N PRO A 179 -16.17 9.00 20.25
CA PRO A 179 -15.41 8.82 19.02
C PRO A 179 -15.20 7.33 18.73
N ALA A 180 -15.39 6.93 17.47
CA ALA A 180 -15.14 5.57 17.02
C ALA A 180 -13.64 5.27 17.09
N VAL A 181 -13.29 4.17 17.75
CA VAL A 181 -11.90 3.71 17.90
C VAL A 181 -11.69 2.44 17.07
N SER A 182 -10.50 2.33 16.47
CA SER A 182 -10.11 1.09 15.80
C SER A 182 -9.63 0.10 16.85
N TYR A 183 -10.40 -0.97 17.08
CA TYR A 183 -10.05 -2.05 17.98
C TYR A 183 -9.41 -3.19 17.17
N VAL A 184 -8.14 -3.48 17.49
CA VAL A 184 -7.43 -4.65 16.96
C VAL A 184 -7.43 -5.70 18.07
N PRO A 185 -8.20 -6.80 17.95
CA PRO A 185 -8.24 -7.82 18.99
C PRO A 185 -6.85 -8.42 19.22
N GLU A 186 -6.48 -8.64 20.48
CA GLU A 186 -5.32 -9.47 20.85
C GLU A 186 -5.74 -10.95 20.93
N GLY A 187 -5.00 -11.86 20.26
CA GLY A 187 -5.01 -13.30 20.57
C GLY A 187 -5.37 -14.30 19.44
N PRO A 188 -5.16 -15.62 19.66
CA PRO A 188 -4.85 -16.70 18.67
C PRO A 188 -6.03 -17.16 17.77
N PRO A 189 -5.86 -18.13 16.82
CA PRO A 189 -6.92 -18.50 15.88
C PRO A 189 -8.18 -19.00 16.60
N ALA A 190 -9.33 -18.70 15.99
CA ALA A 190 -10.69 -18.88 16.50
C ALA A 190 -10.91 -20.12 17.39
N ILE A 191 -10.69 -19.96 18.69
CA ILE A 191 -11.36 -20.77 19.71
C ILE A 191 -12.73 -20.10 19.89
N VAL A 192 -13.80 -20.86 19.67
CA VAL A 192 -15.18 -20.46 20.01
C VAL A 192 -15.16 -19.90 21.44
N PRO A 193 -15.71 -18.69 21.71
CA PRO A 193 -15.72 -18.17 23.07
C PRO A 193 -16.32 -19.19 24.05
N GLU A 194 -15.71 -19.37 25.23
CA GLU A 194 -16.33 -20.14 26.29
C GLU A 194 -17.65 -19.47 26.70
N GLY A 195 -18.76 -20.19 26.54
CA GLY A 195 -20.10 -19.73 26.87
C GLY A 195 -21.14 -20.08 25.78
N PRO A 196 -22.43 -19.95 26.07
CA PRO A 196 -23.47 -20.12 25.06
C PRO A 196 -23.53 -18.92 24.09
N PRO A 197 -24.04 -19.11 22.86
CA PRO A 197 -24.48 -17.99 22.02
C PRO A 197 -25.47 -17.11 22.78
N ILE A 198 -25.47 -15.82 22.47
CA ILE A 198 -26.48 -14.91 23.04
C ILE A 198 -27.89 -15.38 22.65
N GLU A 199 -28.82 -15.29 23.60
CA GLU A 199 -30.22 -15.64 23.38
C GLU A 199 -30.82 -14.82 22.22
N GLU A 200 -31.53 -15.50 21.32
CA GLU A 200 -32.19 -14.84 20.19
C GLU A 200 -33.25 -13.84 20.68
N GLY A 201 -33.34 -12.68 20.02
CA GLY A 201 -34.28 -11.63 20.41
C GLY A 201 -33.80 -10.69 21.51
N LEU A 202 -32.56 -10.81 22.03
CA LEU A 202 -31.96 -9.77 22.89
C LEU A 202 -31.35 -8.62 22.06
N LEU A 203 -30.57 -9.00 21.02
CA LEU A 203 -29.98 -8.09 20.05
C LEU A 203 -30.50 -8.42 18.64
N VAL A 204 -31.05 -7.42 17.95
CA VAL A 204 -31.46 -7.53 16.54
C VAL A 204 -30.39 -6.89 15.66
N TRP A 205 -29.98 -7.63 14.64
CA TRP A 205 -28.98 -7.21 13.67
C TRP A 205 -29.62 -6.97 12.31
N ASP A 206 -29.15 -5.98 11.56
CA ASP A 206 -29.58 -5.78 10.17
C ASP A 206 -29.21 -6.96 9.27
N SER A 207 -28.06 -7.57 9.53
CA SER A 207 -27.68 -8.88 9.03
C SER A 207 -26.65 -9.53 9.96
N VAL A 208 -26.52 -10.86 9.89
CA VAL A 208 -25.43 -11.61 10.55
C VAL A 208 -24.37 -12.09 9.54
N ALA A 209 -24.61 -11.90 8.25
CA ALA A 209 -23.67 -12.20 7.18
C ALA A 209 -23.72 -11.13 6.08
N LYS A 210 -22.57 -10.60 5.68
CA LYS A 210 -22.47 -9.64 4.56
C LYS A 210 -21.44 -10.10 3.55
N LYS A 211 -21.74 -9.88 2.27
CA LYS A 211 -20.88 -10.24 1.15
C LYS A 211 -20.65 -9.05 0.23
N GLN A 212 -19.48 -8.99 -0.39
CA GLN A 212 -19.15 -7.99 -1.40
C GLN A 212 -18.11 -8.50 -2.39
N THR A 213 -17.91 -7.74 -3.46
CA THR A 213 -16.86 -7.98 -4.46
C THR A 213 -15.81 -6.88 -4.38
N ALA A 214 -14.54 -7.24 -4.55
CA ALA A 214 -13.44 -6.29 -4.66
C ALA A 214 -12.63 -6.58 -5.94
N VAL A 215 -11.92 -5.59 -6.47
CA VAL A 215 -11.00 -5.82 -7.59
C VAL A 215 -9.62 -6.17 -7.02
N LEU A 216 -8.88 -7.05 -7.69
CA LEU A 216 -7.50 -7.35 -7.33
C LEU A 216 -6.68 -6.06 -7.17
N GLY A 217 -5.98 -5.93 -6.03
CA GLY A 217 -5.22 -4.72 -5.67
C GLY A 217 -5.97 -3.75 -4.76
N THR A 218 -7.26 -3.98 -4.48
CA THR A 218 -7.98 -3.27 -3.41
C THR A 218 -7.26 -3.49 -2.08
N ALA A 219 -6.97 -2.42 -1.33
CA ALA A 219 -6.20 -2.54 -0.09
C ALA A 219 -7.02 -3.14 1.07
N ASN A 220 -8.25 -2.66 1.27
CA ASN A 220 -9.15 -3.16 2.29
C ASN A 220 -10.60 -3.03 1.86
N THR A 221 -11.49 -3.69 2.61
CA THR A 221 -12.91 -3.40 2.51
C THR A 221 -13.59 -3.38 3.88
N THR A 222 -14.68 -2.63 3.99
CA THR A 222 -15.44 -2.41 5.22
C THR A 222 -16.86 -2.97 5.11
N PHE A 223 -17.33 -3.64 6.17
CA PHE A 223 -18.69 -4.13 6.32
C PHE A 223 -19.30 -3.51 7.59
N ALA A 224 -20.26 -2.59 7.42
CA ALA A 224 -20.99 -2.02 8.55
C ALA A 224 -22.12 -2.96 8.97
N PHE A 225 -22.21 -3.33 10.24
CA PHE A 225 -23.30 -4.10 10.84
C PHE A 225 -24.06 -3.22 11.83
N ASN A 226 -25.38 -3.16 11.72
CA ASN A 226 -26.21 -2.37 12.62
C ASN A 226 -26.88 -3.29 13.64
N VAL A 227 -26.77 -2.93 14.91
CA VAL A 227 -27.34 -3.67 16.05
C VAL A 227 -28.31 -2.80 16.83
N THR A 228 -29.39 -3.39 17.32
CA THR A 228 -30.34 -2.77 18.24
C THR A 228 -30.55 -3.68 19.44
N ASN A 229 -30.44 -3.14 20.66
CA ASN A 229 -30.91 -3.84 21.85
C ASN A 229 -32.43 -3.73 21.95
N VAL A 230 -33.13 -4.84 21.76
CA VAL A 230 -34.61 -4.89 21.84
C VAL A 230 -35.10 -5.50 23.15
N SER A 231 -34.18 -5.87 24.04
CA SER A 231 -34.50 -6.38 25.37
C SER A 231 -34.88 -5.24 26.32
N LYS A 232 -35.40 -5.61 27.50
CA LYS A 232 -35.68 -4.66 28.60
C LYS A 232 -34.47 -4.36 29.47
N GLU A 233 -33.35 -5.03 29.23
CA GLU A 233 -32.16 -4.98 30.06
C GLU A 233 -31.00 -4.33 29.30
N THR A 234 -30.03 -3.78 30.02
CA THR A 234 -28.80 -3.28 29.41
C THR A 234 -27.92 -4.45 29.01
N ILE A 235 -27.33 -4.40 27.82
CA ILE A 235 -26.38 -5.40 27.32
C ILE A 235 -25.03 -4.72 27.14
N THR A 236 -23.98 -5.33 27.66
CA THR A 236 -22.61 -4.78 27.60
C THR A 236 -21.76 -5.62 26.65
N VAL A 237 -21.29 -5.01 25.56
CA VAL A 237 -20.28 -5.62 24.69
C VAL A 237 -18.93 -5.45 25.36
N THR A 238 -18.29 -6.57 25.71
CA THR A 238 -17.06 -6.61 26.52
C THR A 238 -15.81 -6.77 25.67
N SER A 239 -15.90 -7.45 24.52
CA SER A 239 -14.77 -7.61 23.61
C SER A 239 -15.21 -8.05 22.20
N PHE A 240 -14.28 -8.00 21.25
CA PHE A 240 -14.41 -8.54 19.91
C PHE A 240 -13.29 -9.54 19.64
N ARG A 241 -13.56 -10.57 18.85
CA ARG A 241 -12.53 -11.50 18.34
C ARG A 241 -12.65 -11.65 16.83
N THR A 242 -11.54 -11.75 16.13
CA THR A 242 -11.51 -11.97 14.68
C THR A 242 -10.77 -13.26 14.33
N SER A 243 -11.12 -13.86 13.20
CA SER A 243 -10.54 -15.15 12.77
C SER A 243 -9.06 -15.10 12.35
N CYS A 244 -8.52 -13.93 12.00
CA CYS A 244 -7.13 -13.70 11.59
C CYS A 244 -6.73 -12.25 11.91
N GLY A 245 -5.43 -11.96 11.94
CA GLY A 245 -4.90 -10.59 12.00
C GLY A 245 -5.24 -9.72 10.77
N CYS A 246 -5.79 -10.33 9.71
CA CYS A 246 -6.26 -9.67 8.50
C CYS A 246 -7.66 -9.03 8.61
N THR A 247 -8.26 -9.04 9.79
CA THR A 247 -9.57 -8.42 10.04
C THR A 247 -9.52 -7.60 11.32
N SER A 248 -9.95 -6.34 11.24
CA SER A 248 -10.06 -5.40 12.36
C SER A 248 -11.49 -4.90 12.51
N VAL A 249 -11.82 -4.33 13.67
CA VAL A 249 -13.19 -3.86 13.95
C VAL A 249 -13.12 -2.41 14.43
N LYS A 250 -13.88 -1.50 13.81
CA LYS A 250 -14.08 -0.15 14.34
C LYS A 250 -15.40 -0.12 15.11
N VAL A 251 -15.30 0.26 16.37
CA VAL A 251 -16.39 0.22 17.34
C VAL A 251 -16.36 1.47 18.23
N PRO A 252 -17.46 1.75 18.95
CA PRO A 252 -17.43 2.70 20.05
C PRO A 252 -16.42 2.30 21.14
N SER A 253 -16.14 3.21 22.07
CA SER A 253 -15.27 2.95 23.23
C SER A 253 -15.73 1.73 24.02
N MET A 254 -14.78 0.88 24.41
CA MET A 254 -15.03 -0.35 25.17
C MET A 254 -14.90 -0.12 26.68
N PRO A 255 -15.71 -0.79 27.53
CA PRO A 255 -16.83 -1.66 27.16
C PRO A 255 -17.99 -0.85 26.56
N TRP A 256 -18.64 -1.40 25.53
CA TRP A 256 -19.70 -0.71 24.82
C TRP A 256 -21.08 -1.09 25.38
N VAL A 257 -21.74 -0.13 26.02
CA VAL A 257 -23.01 -0.32 26.71
C VAL A 257 -24.18 -0.01 25.77
N LEU A 258 -25.08 -0.98 25.59
CA LEU A 258 -26.33 -0.85 24.85
C LEU A 258 -27.52 -0.88 25.80
N SER A 259 -28.06 0.29 26.16
CA SER A 259 -29.32 0.39 26.92
C SER A 259 -30.52 -0.17 26.13
N PRO A 260 -31.66 -0.46 26.78
CA PRO A 260 -32.88 -0.85 26.08
C PRO A 260 -33.26 0.13 24.96
N GLY A 261 -33.46 -0.38 23.75
CA GLY A 261 -33.75 0.42 22.55
C GLY A 261 -32.53 1.10 21.90
N ALA A 262 -31.34 1.02 22.51
CA ALA A 262 -30.14 1.63 21.96
C ALA A 262 -29.71 0.94 20.66
N LYS A 263 -29.16 1.73 19.75
CA LYS A 263 -28.69 1.30 18.44
C LYS A 263 -27.19 1.54 18.31
N GLY A 264 -26.58 0.78 17.41
CA GLY A 264 -25.14 0.77 17.23
C GLY A 264 -24.72 0.33 15.84
N THR A 265 -23.50 0.72 15.46
CA THR A 265 -22.86 0.26 14.22
C THR A 265 -21.47 -0.30 14.54
N ILE A 266 -21.13 -1.40 13.86
CA ILE A 266 -19.86 -2.10 13.96
C ILE A 266 -19.28 -2.21 12.55
N ASP A 267 -18.11 -1.62 12.31
CA ASP A 267 -17.44 -1.72 11.02
C ASP A 267 -16.37 -2.80 11.07
N VAL A 268 -16.60 -3.91 10.36
CA VAL A 268 -15.60 -4.96 10.18
C VAL A 268 -14.76 -4.61 8.95
N VAL A 269 -13.46 -4.37 9.15
CA VAL A 269 -12.52 -4.00 8.09
C VAL A 269 -11.61 -5.20 7.77
N MET A 270 -11.64 -5.67 6.53
CA MET A 270 -10.83 -6.77 6.04
C MET A 270 -9.67 -6.24 5.19
N ASP A 271 -8.44 -6.62 5.52
CA ASP A 271 -7.25 -6.37 4.72
C ASP A 271 -7.20 -7.36 3.54
N LEU A 272 -7.18 -6.81 2.33
CA LEU A 272 -7.16 -7.55 1.07
C LEU A 272 -5.78 -7.52 0.42
N ALA A 273 -4.79 -6.83 1.01
CA ALA A 273 -3.46 -6.66 0.44
C ALA A 273 -2.73 -8.01 0.27
N GLY A 274 -2.44 -8.34 -0.98
CA GLY A 274 -1.82 -9.62 -1.35
C GLY A 274 -2.74 -10.83 -1.21
N LYS A 275 -4.05 -10.62 -1.09
CA LYS A 275 -5.04 -11.69 -1.07
C LYS A 275 -5.73 -11.80 -2.44
N ARG A 276 -6.24 -13.00 -2.75
CA ARG A 276 -6.89 -13.36 -4.02
C ARG A 276 -8.07 -14.30 -3.76
N GLY A 277 -8.98 -14.38 -4.73
CA GLY A 277 -10.14 -15.27 -4.68
C GLY A 277 -11.14 -14.89 -3.60
N VAL A 278 -11.85 -15.89 -3.08
CA VAL A 278 -12.89 -15.69 -2.06
C VAL A 278 -12.28 -15.74 -0.68
N LEU A 279 -12.42 -14.64 0.07
CA LEU A 279 -12.10 -14.57 1.49
C LEU A 279 -13.40 -14.59 2.29
N GLU A 280 -13.47 -15.47 3.28
CA GLU A 280 -14.55 -15.50 4.26
C GLU A 280 -13.94 -15.48 5.66
N LYS A 281 -14.43 -14.57 6.52
CA LYS A 281 -13.91 -14.35 7.87
C LYS A 281 -15.06 -14.12 8.84
N ASN A 282 -14.80 -14.44 10.11
CA ASN A 282 -15.74 -14.21 11.20
C ASN A 282 -15.20 -13.14 12.15
N ALA A 283 -16.11 -12.28 12.61
CA ALA A 283 -15.95 -11.36 13.72
C ALA A 283 -16.95 -11.75 14.81
N VAL A 284 -16.45 -12.11 15.99
CA VAL A 284 -17.24 -12.56 17.13
C VAL A 284 -17.39 -11.42 18.12
N VAL A 285 -18.64 -11.05 18.39
CA VAL A 285 -19.04 -10.04 19.37
C VAL A 285 -19.29 -10.74 20.69
N ILE A 286 -18.56 -10.37 21.74
CA ILE A 286 -18.69 -10.96 23.08
C ILE A 286 -19.39 -9.97 24.00
N THR A 287 -20.43 -10.43 24.67
CA THR A 287 -21.25 -9.65 25.60
C THR A 287 -21.30 -10.31 26.98
N ASP A 288 -21.83 -9.60 27.96
CA ASP A 288 -22.23 -10.16 29.26
C ASP A 288 -23.38 -11.18 29.18
N ARG A 289 -24.00 -11.36 28.01
CA ARG A 289 -25.11 -12.29 27.76
C ARG A 289 -24.81 -13.40 26.77
N GLY A 290 -23.53 -13.61 26.45
CA GLY A 290 -23.08 -14.59 25.46
C GLY A 290 -22.44 -13.93 24.24
N TYR A 291 -22.32 -14.65 23.14
CA TYR A 291 -21.65 -14.16 21.94
C TYR A 291 -22.52 -14.23 20.68
N LYS A 292 -22.21 -13.38 19.69
CA LYS A 292 -22.76 -13.43 18.33
C LYS A 292 -21.63 -13.45 17.30
N SER A 293 -21.71 -14.36 16.33
CA SER A 293 -20.76 -14.38 15.20
C SER A 293 -21.34 -13.60 14.01
N LEU A 294 -20.52 -12.71 13.44
CA LEU A 294 -20.81 -11.97 12.22
C LEU A 294 -19.87 -12.46 11.12
N THR A 295 -20.44 -12.85 9.98
CA THR A 295 -19.66 -13.37 8.84
C THR A 295 -19.50 -12.30 7.77
N VAL A 296 -18.27 -12.13 7.30
CA VAL A 296 -17.92 -11.23 6.20
C VAL A 296 -17.25 -12.01 5.08
N ARG A 297 -17.71 -11.78 3.85
CA ARG A 297 -17.21 -12.46 2.66
C ARG A 297 -16.86 -11.45 1.56
N THR A 298 -15.65 -11.55 1.03
CA THR A 298 -15.19 -10.75 -0.11
C THR A 298 -14.78 -11.67 -1.24
N ASP A 299 -15.35 -11.47 -2.42
CA ASP A 299 -14.91 -12.09 -3.66
C ASP A 299 -13.97 -11.13 -4.40
N ILE A 300 -12.66 -11.43 -4.41
CA ILE A 300 -11.64 -10.64 -5.09
C ILE A 300 -11.59 -11.07 -6.56
N GLN A 301 -12.19 -10.26 -7.41
CA GLN A 301 -12.22 -10.43 -8.84
C GLN A 301 -10.82 -10.19 -9.42
N GLU A 302 -10.27 -11.22 -10.05
CA GLU A 302 -9.05 -11.06 -10.85
C GLU A 302 -9.37 -10.26 -12.11
N PRO A 303 -8.39 -9.49 -12.64
CA PRO A 303 -8.53 -8.89 -13.95
C PRO A 303 -8.84 -9.99 -14.95
N ASP A 304 -9.84 -9.75 -15.77
CA ASP A 304 -10.22 -10.69 -16.82
C ASP A 304 -9.00 -10.99 -17.71
N ALA A 305 -8.49 -12.21 -17.62
CA ALA A 305 -7.31 -12.64 -18.37
C ALA A 305 -7.53 -12.55 -19.88
N SER A 306 -8.79 -12.53 -20.35
CA SER A 306 -9.11 -12.29 -21.77
C SER A 306 -8.89 -10.84 -22.21
N LYS A 307 -8.71 -9.91 -21.26
CA LYS A 307 -8.35 -8.50 -21.54
C LYS A 307 -6.83 -8.28 -21.65
N MET A 308 -6.00 -9.21 -21.18
CA MET A 308 -4.57 -9.20 -21.57
C MET A 308 -4.47 -9.79 -22.97
N ASN A 309 -4.22 -8.94 -23.95
CA ASN A 309 -3.96 -9.40 -25.30
C ASN A 309 -2.64 -10.19 -25.36
N GLU A 310 -2.50 -11.05 -26.37
CA GLU A 310 -1.31 -11.90 -26.54
C GLU A 310 -0.01 -11.07 -26.63
N SER A 311 -0.08 -9.85 -27.16
CA SER A 311 1.06 -8.93 -27.21
C SER A 311 1.53 -8.44 -25.84
N ASP A 312 0.63 -8.17 -24.89
CA ASP A 312 0.97 -7.77 -23.52
C ASP A 312 1.61 -8.93 -22.77
N ARG A 313 1.10 -10.14 -22.99
CA ARG A 313 1.70 -11.36 -22.44
C ARG A 313 3.10 -11.60 -23.02
N ALA A 314 3.25 -11.49 -24.33
CA ALA A 314 4.54 -11.64 -25.01
C ALA A 314 5.55 -10.59 -24.54
N ARG A 315 5.14 -9.32 -24.43
CA ARG A 315 5.96 -8.23 -23.89
C ARG A 315 6.41 -8.52 -22.46
N ASN A 316 5.51 -8.94 -21.58
CA ASN A 316 5.83 -9.24 -20.19
C ASN A 316 6.81 -10.42 -20.07
N LEU A 317 6.64 -11.45 -20.90
CA LEU A 317 7.58 -12.57 -20.97
C LEU A 317 8.95 -12.14 -21.48
N GLN A 318 9.00 -11.26 -22.49
CA GLN A 318 10.25 -10.73 -23.03
C GLN A 318 11.02 -9.93 -21.97
N LEU A 319 10.33 -9.06 -21.21
CA LEU A 319 10.93 -8.29 -20.12
C LEU A 319 11.47 -9.21 -19.02
N ALA A 320 10.70 -10.22 -18.61
CA ALA A 320 11.11 -11.19 -17.59
C ALA A 320 12.29 -12.06 -18.06
N THR A 321 12.36 -12.39 -19.35
CA THR A 321 13.48 -13.16 -19.93
C THR A 321 14.75 -12.32 -20.04
N ALA A 322 14.61 -11.05 -20.41
CA ALA A 322 15.74 -10.13 -20.53
C ALA A 322 16.36 -9.80 -19.17
N ASN A 323 15.53 -9.58 -18.15
CA ASN A 323 15.98 -9.41 -16.78
C ASN A 323 14.91 -9.89 -15.80
N ARG A 324 15.16 -11.06 -15.21
CA ARG A 324 14.27 -11.70 -14.23
C ARG A 324 13.98 -10.83 -13.01
N GLN A 325 14.89 -9.93 -12.62
CA GLN A 325 14.68 -9.04 -11.47
C GLN A 325 13.66 -7.93 -11.74
N THR A 326 13.33 -7.67 -13.02
CA THR A 326 12.39 -6.60 -13.40
C THR A 326 11.00 -6.82 -12.81
N ILE A 327 10.58 -8.07 -12.63
CA ILE A 327 9.27 -8.40 -12.04
C ILE A 327 9.14 -7.85 -10.61
N LEU A 328 10.26 -7.65 -9.90
CA LEU A 328 10.28 -7.15 -8.54
C LEU A 328 10.38 -5.62 -8.44
N LYS A 329 10.41 -4.91 -9.58
CA LYS A 329 10.74 -3.48 -9.65
C LYS A 329 9.67 -2.72 -10.45
N GLY A 330 9.67 -1.39 -10.31
CA GLY A 330 8.81 -0.49 -11.09
C GLY A 330 7.31 -0.83 -10.99
N GLU A 331 6.60 -0.76 -12.12
CA GLU A 331 5.15 -1.03 -12.20
C GLU A 331 4.78 -2.46 -11.77
N CYS A 332 5.69 -3.42 -11.96
CA CYS A 332 5.48 -4.82 -11.59
C CYS A 332 5.52 -5.04 -10.07
N ALA A 333 6.30 -4.22 -9.35
CA ALA A 333 6.49 -4.35 -7.91
C ALA A 333 5.18 -4.21 -7.13
N SER A 334 4.24 -3.39 -7.61
CA SER A 334 2.93 -3.15 -6.97
C SER A 334 2.19 -4.45 -6.64
N CYS A 335 2.32 -5.46 -7.51
CA CYS A 335 1.68 -6.75 -7.35
C CYS A 335 2.66 -7.88 -6.97
N HIS A 336 3.92 -7.80 -7.41
CA HIS A 336 4.90 -8.87 -7.23
C HIS A 336 5.87 -8.66 -6.06
N SER A 337 5.86 -7.50 -5.41
CA SER A 337 6.82 -7.16 -4.35
C SER A 337 6.21 -6.45 -3.17
N THR A 338 5.41 -5.41 -3.41
CA THR A 338 4.73 -4.65 -2.35
C THR A 338 3.92 -5.54 -1.43
N PRO A 339 3.17 -6.56 -1.92
CA PRO A 339 2.41 -7.43 -1.03
C PRO A 339 3.27 -8.26 -0.07
N ALA A 340 4.57 -8.44 -0.34
CA ALA A 340 5.50 -9.21 0.47
C ALA A 340 6.17 -8.38 1.58
N GLN A 341 6.02 -7.05 1.55
CA GLN A 341 6.68 -6.16 2.51
C GLN A 341 6.21 -6.43 3.94
N ASN A 342 7.16 -6.41 4.89
CA ASN A 342 6.94 -6.60 6.32
C ASN A 342 6.27 -7.94 6.72
N LYS A 343 6.18 -8.90 5.80
CA LYS A 343 5.65 -10.24 6.08
C LYS A 343 6.78 -11.21 6.39
N LEU A 344 6.45 -12.27 7.14
CA LEU A 344 7.33 -13.38 7.49
C LEU A 344 6.60 -14.72 7.28
N GLY A 345 7.36 -15.81 7.18
CA GLY A 345 6.84 -17.19 7.17
C GLY A 345 5.79 -17.44 6.09
N GLU A 346 4.66 -18.04 6.48
CA GLU A 346 3.57 -18.38 5.57
C GLU A 346 2.99 -17.16 4.85
N GLU A 347 2.79 -16.04 5.56
CA GLU A 347 2.22 -14.84 4.96
C GLU A 347 3.12 -14.26 3.88
N LEU A 348 4.44 -14.33 4.10
CA LEU A 348 5.44 -13.96 3.12
C LEU A 348 5.45 -14.93 1.93
N TYR A 349 5.36 -16.24 2.20
CA TYR A 349 5.30 -17.26 1.15
C TYR A 349 4.11 -17.02 0.22
N GLN A 350 2.91 -16.82 0.77
CA GLN A 350 1.72 -16.59 -0.02
C GLN A 350 1.83 -15.32 -0.88
N ALA A 351 2.45 -14.27 -0.34
CA ALA A 351 2.59 -13.00 -1.04
C ALA A 351 3.67 -12.98 -2.14
N ALA A 352 4.79 -13.68 -1.94
CA ALA A 352 5.97 -13.60 -2.83
C ALA A 352 6.16 -14.87 -3.69
N CYS A 353 5.88 -16.04 -3.16
CA CYS A 353 6.21 -17.34 -3.78
C CYS A 353 4.97 -18.06 -4.30
N GLY A 354 3.90 -18.08 -3.51
CA GLY A 354 2.65 -18.79 -3.82
C GLY A 354 1.98 -18.28 -5.10
N ILE A 355 2.14 -17.00 -5.42
CA ILE A 355 1.63 -16.41 -6.67
C ILE A 355 2.09 -17.14 -7.94
N CYS A 356 3.26 -17.80 -7.89
CA CYS A 356 3.80 -18.60 -8.99
C CYS A 356 3.66 -20.09 -8.71
N HIS A 357 4.04 -20.55 -7.52
CA HIS A 357 4.14 -21.97 -7.20
C HIS A 357 2.80 -22.64 -6.89
N ASP A 358 1.84 -21.89 -6.34
CA ASP A 358 0.52 -22.38 -5.92
C ASP A 358 -0.60 -21.90 -6.89
N SER A 359 -0.24 -21.24 -8.00
CA SER A 359 -1.20 -20.77 -9.01
C SER A 359 -1.97 -21.92 -9.68
N SER A 360 -3.28 -21.74 -9.86
CA SER A 360 -4.14 -22.67 -10.60
C SER A 360 -3.77 -22.79 -12.08
N HIS A 361 -3.15 -21.74 -12.65
CA HIS A 361 -2.65 -21.70 -14.02
C HIS A 361 -1.12 -21.63 -14.04
N ARG A 362 -0.46 -22.36 -13.13
CA ARG A 362 1.01 -22.41 -13.04
C ARG A 362 1.63 -22.83 -14.37
N ALA A 363 2.60 -22.05 -14.85
CA ALA A 363 3.35 -22.38 -16.06
C ALA A 363 4.16 -23.67 -15.87
N ALA A 364 4.33 -24.46 -16.93
CA ALA A 364 5.07 -25.73 -16.88
C ALA A 364 6.53 -25.59 -16.41
N SER A 365 7.13 -24.42 -16.62
CA SER A 365 8.49 -24.09 -16.16
C SER A 365 8.60 -23.79 -14.67
N VAL A 366 7.48 -23.59 -13.97
CA VAL A 366 7.44 -23.29 -12.53
C VAL A 366 7.17 -24.59 -11.75
N PRO A 367 8.09 -25.03 -10.87
CA PRO A 367 7.94 -26.30 -10.17
C PRO A 367 6.82 -26.25 -9.11
N ASN A 368 6.15 -27.38 -8.89
CA ASN A 368 5.28 -27.58 -7.74
C ASN A 368 6.14 -27.90 -6.51
N LEU A 369 6.28 -26.94 -5.58
CA LEU A 369 7.16 -27.10 -4.43
C LEU A 369 6.71 -28.24 -3.51
N LYS A 370 5.40 -28.52 -3.41
CA LYS A 370 4.84 -29.58 -2.56
C LYS A 370 5.07 -31.00 -3.10
N GLN A 371 5.62 -31.13 -4.31
CA GLN A 371 5.80 -32.42 -5.01
C GLN A 371 7.22 -32.57 -5.60
N LEU A 372 8.21 -31.93 -4.99
CA LEU A 372 9.59 -32.06 -5.44
C LEU A 372 10.10 -33.50 -5.27
N ASN A 373 10.91 -33.95 -6.23
CA ASN A 373 11.51 -35.29 -6.22
C ASN A 373 13.01 -35.22 -5.90
N LYS A 374 13.35 -34.52 -4.81
CA LYS A 374 14.72 -34.31 -4.35
C LYS A 374 14.72 -33.88 -2.88
N PRO A 375 15.85 -34.07 -2.17
CA PRO A 375 16.00 -33.53 -0.81
C PRO A 375 15.93 -32.00 -0.82
N THR A 376 15.22 -31.43 0.16
CA THR A 376 15.05 -29.98 0.31
C THR A 376 15.27 -29.56 1.75
N ASN A 377 16.54 -29.39 2.13
CA ASN A 377 16.94 -28.91 3.45
C ASN A 377 16.96 -27.37 3.53
N ALA A 378 17.28 -26.83 4.71
CA ALA A 378 17.33 -25.39 4.93
C ALA A 378 18.30 -24.67 3.97
N ASP A 379 19.46 -25.26 3.69
CA ASP A 379 20.45 -24.67 2.78
C ASP A 379 19.95 -24.64 1.33
N TYR A 380 19.28 -25.70 0.89
CA TYR A 380 18.61 -25.74 -0.40
C TYR A 380 17.63 -24.57 -0.54
N TRP A 381 16.72 -24.40 0.43
CA TRP A 381 15.75 -23.31 0.37
C TRP A 381 16.41 -21.94 0.38
N ARG A 382 17.40 -21.74 1.25
CA ARG A 382 18.12 -20.47 1.37
C ARG A 382 18.79 -20.09 0.06
N THR A 383 19.55 -21.00 -0.55
CA THR A 383 20.23 -20.75 -1.82
C THR A 383 19.23 -20.39 -2.92
N TRP A 384 18.13 -21.14 -3.07
CA TRP A 384 17.15 -20.88 -4.13
C TRP A 384 16.41 -19.57 -3.92
N ILE A 385 16.00 -19.24 -2.70
CA ILE A 385 15.28 -17.99 -2.40
C ILE A 385 16.22 -16.80 -2.57
N THR A 386 17.40 -16.85 -1.95
CA THR A 386 18.34 -15.73 -1.95
C THR A 386 18.84 -15.41 -3.34
N SER A 387 19.41 -16.41 -4.04
CA SER A 387 20.21 -16.18 -5.25
C SER A 387 19.52 -16.67 -6.53
N SER A 388 18.50 -17.54 -6.42
CA SER A 388 17.99 -18.32 -7.54
C SER A 388 19.13 -19.09 -8.26
N ALA A 389 18.92 -19.52 -9.50
CA ALA A 389 19.95 -20.14 -10.33
C ALA A 389 20.03 -19.48 -11.70
N ASP A 390 21.23 -19.39 -12.28
CA ASP A 390 21.43 -18.75 -13.59
C ASP A 390 20.59 -19.41 -14.69
N GLY A 391 20.13 -18.59 -15.63
CA GLY A 391 19.24 -19.02 -16.72
C GLY A 391 17.83 -19.43 -16.28
N LYS A 392 17.46 -19.24 -15.00
CA LYS A 392 16.08 -19.42 -14.53
C LYS A 392 15.30 -18.10 -14.54
N LEU A 393 14.03 -18.18 -14.92
CA LEU A 393 13.08 -17.06 -14.87
C LEU A 393 12.68 -16.65 -13.45
N MET A 394 12.87 -17.54 -12.46
CA MET A 394 12.62 -17.20 -11.06
C MET A 394 13.62 -16.11 -10.61
N PRO A 395 13.16 -14.95 -10.13
CA PRO A 395 14.06 -13.91 -9.65
C PRO A 395 14.80 -14.36 -8.39
N ALA A 396 15.95 -13.75 -8.15
CA ALA A 396 16.61 -13.81 -6.86
C ALA A 396 15.88 -12.86 -5.90
N PHE A 397 15.56 -13.31 -4.69
CA PHE A 397 14.80 -12.49 -3.74
C PHE A 397 15.68 -11.79 -2.71
N GLY A 398 16.94 -12.20 -2.53
CA GLY A 398 17.87 -11.53 -1.62
C GLY A 398 18.23 -10.11 -2.08
N LEU A 399 18.27 -9.17 -1.12
CA LEU A 399 18.68 -7.78 -1.38
C LEU A 399 20.08 -7.70 -2.03
N GLU A 400 20.98 -8.62 -1.70
CA GLU A 400 22.32 -8.73 -2.30
C GLU A 400 22.30 -9.08 -3.80
N HIS A 401 21.15 -9.54 -4.32
CA HIS A 401 20.93 -9.88 -5.71
C HIS A 401 19.84 -9.01 -6.33
N ASP A 402 19.67 -7.76 -5.87
CA ASP A 402 18.64 -6.84 -6.37
C ASP A 402 17.19 -7.31 -6.13
N GLY A 403 17.01 -8.21 -5.15
CA GLY A 403 15.71 -8.70 -4.71
C GLY A 403 15.02 -7.76 -3.71
N ILE A 404 14.06 -8.29 -2.94
CA ILE A 404 13.17 -7.52 -2.08
C ILE A 404 13.16 -8.00 -0.62
N LEU A 405 13.88 -9.08 -0.30
CA LEU A 405 13.83 -9.74 0.99
C LEU A 405 15.15 -9.57 1.74
N ASP A 406 15.05 -9.12 2.98
CA ASP A 406 16.18 -9.13 3.90
C ASP A 406 16.47 -10.54 4.45
N LYS A 407 17.55 -10.66 5.22
CA LYS A 407 17.98 -11.93 5.81
C LYS A 407 16.92 -12.53 6.75
N ALA A 408 16.22 -11.72 7.55
CA ALA A 408 15.23 -12.23 8.49
C ALA A 408 14.01 -12.80 7.76
N GLN A 409 13.57 -12.12 6.69
CA GLN A 409 12.51 -12.57 5.81
C GLN A 409 12.89 -13.90 5.12
N ILE A 410 14.11 -13.99 4.59
CA ILE A 410 14.62 -15.23 3.96
C ILE A 410 14.64 -16.38 4.96
N GLU A 411 15.20 -16.19 6.15
CA GLU A 411 15.23 -17.26 7.17
C GLU A 411 13.83 -17.69 7.61
N SER A 412 12.87 -16.74 7.66
CA SER A 412 11.48 -17.08 7.98
C SER A 412 10.83 -17.96 6.91
N LEU A 413 11.13 -17.73 5.63
CA LEU A 413 10.67 -18.58 4.52
C LEU A 413 11.36 -19.93 4.54
N VAL A 414 12.67 -19.96 4.80
CA VAL A 414 13.44 -21.21 4.91
C VAL A 414 12.85 -22.09 6.00
N LYS A 415 12.54 -21.52 7.17
CA LYS A 415 11.89 -22.24 8.26
C LYS A 415 10.52 -22.78 7.81
N TYR A 416 9.65 -21.92 7.28
CA TYR A 416 8.32 -22.32 6.83
C TYR A 416 8.36 -23.44 5.79
N LEU A 417 9.21 -23.33 4.76
CA LEU A 417 9.31 -24.33 3.70
C LEU A 417 9.92 -25.63 4.20
N THR A 418 10.89 -25.58 5.12
CA THR A 418 11.45 -26.78 5.74
C THR A 418 10.41 -27.53 6.56
N GLU A 419 9.50 -26.82 7.24
CA GLU A 419 8.44 -27.41 8.07
C GLU A 419 7.24 -27.90 7.25
N THR A 420 6.95 -27.29 6.10
CA THR A 420 5.70 -27.53 5.36
C THR A 420 5.87 -28.26 4.03
N VAL A 421 7.06 -28.26 3.43
CA VAL A 421 7.34 -28.97 2.18
C VAL A 421 7.99 -30.31 2.49
N PRO A 422 7.39 -31.44 2.06
CA PRO A 422 7.99 -32.75 2.28
C PRO A 422 9.33 -32.87 1.56
N SER A 423 10.39 -33.17 2.29
CA SER A 423 11.66 -33.60 1.70
C SER A 423 11.57 -35.09 1.35
N LYS A 424 12.04 -35.46 0.15
CA LYS A 424 12.14 -36.85 -0.28
C LYS A 424 13.54 -37.41 -0.14
#